data_AF-A0AB40ARM1-F1
#
_entry.id   AF-A0AB40ARM1-F1
#
_cell.length_a   1.000
_cell.length_b   1.000
_cell.length_c   1.000
_cell.angle_alpha   90.00
_cell.angle_beta   90.00
_cell.angle_gamma   90.00
#
_symmetry.space_group_name_H-M   'P 1'
#
loop_
_entity.id
_entity.type
_entity.pdbx_description
1 polymer ?
#
loop_
_entity_poly.entity_id
_entity_poly.type
_entity_poly.pdbx_seq_one_letter_code
_entity_poly.pdbx_strand_id
1 'polypeptide(L)'
;MSSSNSSAAVAGDEVHGGSTGAEIGDGGFFSRIFKHIDYCMHRVNLLRNHNANSILGFDGAPCRRRLMKKPNVPGSYLARKENLEWALKHEAVENSFAAHECFQKAPDISPSIAWELIQVLKKENIDYVVAPYEVYAEMAFLSINKLVDAVITEGSDLIPFGCHRESNV
;
A
#
# COMPACT_ATOMS: atom_id res chain seq x y z
N MET A 1 -32.33 -3.78 34.96
CA MET A 1 -33.52 -3.96 34.12
C MET A 1 -33.63 -2.70 33.27
N SER A 2 -33.19 -2.77 32.00
CA SER A 2 -34.05 -2.62 30.79
C SER A 2 -34.70 -1.23 30.71
N SER A 3 -34.58 -0.38 29.69
CA SER A 3 -34.10 -0.48 28.31
C SER A 3 -34.04 0.94 27.72
N SER A 4 -33.21 1.10 26.69
CA SER A 4 -33.41 1.87 25.44
C SER A 4 -34.17 3.21 25.44
N ASN A 5 -33.55 4.22 24.83
CA ASN A 5 -34.06 4.97 23.66
C ASN A 5 -32.93 5.86 23.12
N SER A 6 -32.29 5.55 21.98
CA SER A 6 -32.68 5.95 20.61
C SER A 6 -32.83 7.46 20.42
N SER A 7 -31.80 8.08 19.85
CA SER A 7 -31.89 9.39 19.21
C SER A 7 -31.53 9.24 17.74
N ALA A 8 -32.55 9.40 16.89
CA ALA A 8 -32.46 9.59 15.46
C ALA A 8 -32.55 11.09 15.13
N ALA A 9 -31.87 11.52 14.07
CA ALA A 9 -32.10 12.73 13.28
C ALA A 9 -31.57 12.40 11.86
N VAL A 10 -32.39 12.03 10.87
CA VAL A 10 -33.38 12.77 10.05
C VAL A 10 -32.76 13.73 9.01
N ALA A 11 -32.68 13.21 7.78
CA ALA A 11 -33.18 13.69 6.47
C ALA A 11 -32.69 14.99 5.77
N GLY A 12 -32.59 14.85 4.43
CA GLY A 12 -32.59 15.88 3.37
C GLY A 12 -31.35 15.75 2.47
N ASP A 13 -31.41 15.56 1.15
CA ASP A 13 -32.50 15.45 0.19
C ASP A 13 -31.95 14.78 -1.09
N GLU A 14 -32.81 14.14 -1.87
CA GLU A 14 -32.49 13.50 -3.15
C GLU A 14 -32.11 14.53 -4.23
N VAL A 15 -31.11 14.23 -5.05
CA VAL A 15 -31.07 14.73 -6.43
C VAL A 15 -30.73 13.58 -7.38
N HIS A 16 -31.76 13.17 -8.12
CA HIS A 16 -31.66 12.29 -9.28
C HIS A 16 -30.92 12.98 -10.44
N GLY A 17 -29.93 12.31 -11.02
CA GLY A 17 -29.29 12.72 -12.28
C GLY A 17 -28.53 11.55 -12.89
N GLY A 18 -29.15 10.89 -13.87
CA GLY A 18 -28.67 9.67 -14.49
C GLY A 18 -27.45 9.82 -15.40
N SER A 19 -26.78 8.68 -15.57
CA SER A 19 -26.13 8.14 -16.78
C SER A 19 -25.53 9.13 -17.79
N THR A 20 -24.23 9.02 -18.06
CA THR A 20 -23.69 8.44 -19.32
C THR A 20 -22.17 8.64 -19.37
N GLY A 21 -21.51 7.85 -20.21
CA GLY A 21 -20.08 7.59 -20.15
C GLY A 21 -19.15 8.74 -20.49
N ALA A 22 -17.93 8.61 -20.03
CA ALA A 22 -16.77 9.19 -20.66
C ALA A 22 -15.71 8.09 -20.76
N GLU A 23 -15.70 7.43 -21.91
CA GLU A 23 -14.51 6.74 -22.39
C GLU A 23 -13.38 7.78 -22.45
N ILE A 24 -12.26 7.51 -21.79
CA ILE A 24 -11.01 8.21 -22.08
C ILE A 24 -10.04 7.14 -22.55
N GLY A 25 -10.07 6.92 -23.86
CA GLY A 25 -8.92 6.39 -24.56
C GLY A 25 -7.85 7.48 -24.62
N ASP A 26 -6.69 7.20 -24.03
CA ASP A 26 -5.42 7.71 -24.51
C ASP A 26 -4.31 6.74 -24.08
N GLY A 27 -3.99 5.85 -25.00
CA GLY A 27 -2.93 4.86 -24.86
C GLY A 27 -1.55 5.51 -24.97
N GLY A 28 -0.67 5.18 -24.02
CA GLY A 28 0.78 5.29 -24.24
C GLY A 28 1.58 5.83 -23.06
N PHE A 29 1.06 6.81 -22.32
CA PHE A 29 1.83 7.47 -21.25
C PHE A 29 1.22 7.27 -19.84
N PHE A 30 -0.11 7.10 -19.75
CA PHE A 30 -0.80 6.90 -18.47
C PHE A 30 -0.78 5.45 -17.95
N SER A 31 -0.48 4.44 -18.78
CA SER A 31 -0.65 3.02 -18.37
C SER A 31 0.42 2.47 -17.41
N ARG A 32 1.54 3.18 -17.19
CA ARG A 32 2.62 2.68 -16.34
C ARG A 32 2.39 2.94 -14.85
N ILE A 33 1.74 4.06 -14.53
CA ILE A 33 1.57 4.51 -13.14
C ILE A 33 0.41 3.77 -12.47
N PHE A 34 -0.70 3.46 -13.16
CA PHE A 34 -1.81 2.77 -12.49
C PHE A 34 -1.58 1.29 -12.16
N LYS A 35 -0.56 0.61 -12.72
CA LYS A 35 -0.39 -0.83 -12.47
C LYS A 35 -0.23 -1.18 -11.00
N HIS A 36 0.45 -0.33 -10.23
CA HIS A 36 0.59 -0.53 -8.79
C HIS A 36 -0.75 -0.32 -8.06
N ILE A 37 -1.56 0.64 -8.52
CA ILE A 37 -2.90 0.90 -8.01
C ILE A 37 -3.83 -0.28 -8.31
N ASP A 38 -3.87 -0.73 -9.57
CA ASP A 38 -4.69 -1.87 -10.00
C ASP A 38 -4.35 -3.12 -9.19
N TYR A 39 -3.06 -3.37 -8.98
CA TYR A 39 -2.59 -4.47 -8.16
C TYR A 39 -3.05 -4.37 -6.69
N CYS A 40 -2.89 -3.19 -6.07
CA CYS A 40 -3.33 -2.96 -4.69
C CYS A 40 -4.85 -3.07 -4.57
N MET A 41 -5.61 -2.44 -5.47
CA MET A 41 -7.06 -2.44 -5.47
C MET A 41 -7.64 -3.82 -5.77
N HIS A 42 -7.00 -4.62 -6.62
CA HIS A 42 -7.38 -6.01 -6.83
C HIS A 42 -7.36 -6.82 -5.52
N ARG A 43 -6.31 -6.64 -4.71
CA ARG A 43 -6.19 -7.30 -3.39
C ARG A 43 -7.21 -6.78 -2.39
N VAL A 44 -7.48 -5.47 -2.37
CA VAL A 44 -8.53 -4.90 -1.50
C VAL A 44 -9.91 -5.43 -1.90
N ASN A 45 -10.20 -5.47 -3.20
CA ASN A 45 -11.47 -5.97 -3.70
C ASN A 45 -11.65 -7.46 -3.40
N LEU A 46 -10.57 -8.25 -3.42
CA LEU A 46 -10.62 -9.64 -2.95
C LEU A 46 -11.07 -9.73 -1.48
N LEU A 47 -10.51 -8.91 -0.59
CA LEU A 47 -10.90 -8.88 0.82
C LEU A 47 -12.37 -8.42 1.01
N ARG A 48 -12.79 -7.39 0.27
CA ARG A 48 -14.17 -6.90 0.26
C ARG A 48 -15.17 -7.97 -0.18
N ASN A 49 -14.83 -8.75 -1.21
CA ASN A 49 -15.65 -9.85 -1.71
C ASN A 49 -15.84 -10.97 -0.65
N HIS A 50 -14.92 -11.07 0.31
CA HIS A 50 -15.01 -11.97 1.45
C HIS A 50 -15.52 -11.27 2.73
N ASN A 51 -16.17 -10.11 2.60
CA ASN A 51 -16.74 -9.32 3.71
C ASN A 51 -15.72 -8.90 4.78
N ALA A 52 -14.43 -8.83 4.42
CA ALA A 52 -13.39 -8.34 5.31
C ALA A 52 -13.21 -6.83 5.14
N ASN A 53 -13.28 -6.09 6.24
CA ASN A 53 -12.88 -4.69 6.28
C ASN A 53 -11.34 -4.61 6.30
N SER A 54 -10.77 -3.74 5.48
CA SER A 54 -9.31 -3.64 5.33
C SER A 54 -8.84 -2.22 5.62
N ILE A 55 -7.74 -2.12 6.36
CA ILE A 55 -7.03 -0.87 6.63
C ILE A 55 -5.65 -0.99 5.99
N LEU A 56 -5.32 -0.09 5.06
CA LEU A 56 -4.03 -0.10 4.40
C LEU A 56 -3.02 0.75 5.18
N GLY A 57 -1.87 0.17 5.50
CA GLY A 57 -0.79 0.86 6.19
C GLY A 57 0.28 1.39 5.23
N PHE A 58 0.75 2.60 5.48
CA PHE A 58 1.85 3.25 4.75
C PHE A 58 2.97 3.67 5.70
N ASP A 59 4.21 3.54 5.24
CA ASP A 59 5.38 4.12 5.93
C ASP A 59 5.32 5.66 5.88
N GLY A 60 5.80 6.29 6.94
CA GLY A 60 6.02 7.73 7.00
C GLY A 60 7.49 8.08 6.82
N ALA A 61 8.03 8.85 7.75
CA ALA A 61 9.41 9.30 7.68
C ALA A 61 10.40 8.12 7.78
N PRO A 62 11.54 8.15 7.06
CA PRO A 62 12.53 7.09 7.15
C PRO A 62 13.11 7.03 8.57
N CYS A 63 13.04 5.84 9.18
CA CYS A 63 13.60 5.62 10.51
C CYS A 63 15.15 5.62 10.46
N ARG A 64 15.80 5.94 11.59
CA ARG A 64 17.27 5.96 11.72
C ARG A 64 17.91 4.65 11.26
N ARG A 65 17.30 3.50 11.58
CA ARG A 65 17.78 2.17 11.15
C ARG A 65 17.76 2.01 9.63
N ARG A 66 16.72 2.49 8.94
CA ARG A 66 16.62 2.44 7.47
C ARG A 66 17.70 3.32 6.83
N LEU A 67 17.97 4.50 7.39
CA LEU A 67 19.01 5.41 6.93
C LEU A 67 20.44 4.88 7.14
N MET A 68 20.66 4.07 8.18
CA MET A 68 21.97 3.50 8.53
C MET A 68 22.27 2.15 7.85
N LYS A 69 21.38 1.64 6.97
CA LYS A 69 21.63 0.38 6.26
C LYS A 69 22.86 0.52 5.36
N LYS A 70 23.78 -0.44 5.47
CA LYS A 70 24.98 -0.52 4.62
C LYS A 70 24.56 -0.69 3.14
N PRO A 71 25.36 -0.19 2.18
CA PRO A 71 25.06 -0.29 0.75
C PRO A 71 24.85 -1.72 0.28
N ASN A 72 25.65 -2.66 0.79
CA ASN A 72 25.58 -4.08 0.39
C ASN A 72 24.35 -4.83 0.93
N VAL A 73 23.45 -4.17 1.65
CA VAL A 73 22.21 -4.79 2.13
C VAL A 73 21.17 -4.74 1.01
N PRO A 74 20.62 -5.89 0.57
CA PRO A 74 19.53 -5.93 -0.40
C PRO A 74 18.36 -5.05 0.05
N GLY A 75 17.82 -4.26 -0.87
CA GLY A 75 16.73 -3.34 -0.57
C GLY A 75 17.13 -2.13 0.29
N SER A 76 18.42 -1.79 0.38
CA SER A 76 18.86 -0.47 0.85
C SER A 76 18.64 0.60 -0.24
N TYR A 77 18.57 1.88 0.15
CA TYR A 77 18.47 2.99 -0.80
C TYR A 77 19.67 3.02 -1.75
N LEU A 78 20.88 2.83 -1.21
CA LEU A 78 22.11 2.81 -2.01
C LEU A 78 22.12 1.63 -2.99
N ALA A 79 21.72 0.43 -2.55
CA ALA A 79 21.61 -0.73 -3.43
C ALA A 79 20.63 -0.49 -4.59
N ARG A 80 19.47 0.13 -4.34
CA ARG A 80 18.51 0.47 -5.42
C ARG A 80 19.12 1.44 -6.42
N LYS A 81 19.80 2.47 -5.92
CA LYS A 81 20.47 3.47 -6.76
C LYS A 81 21.56 2.84 -7.62
N GLU A 82 22.41 2.00 -7.05
CA GLU A 82 23.45 1.27 -7.78
C GLU A 82 22.84 0.34 -8.83
N ASN A 83 21.78 -0.41 -8.49
CA ASN A 83 21.08 -1.26 -9.45
C ASN A 83 20.47 -0.44 -10.59
N LEU A 84 19.94 0.76 -10.33
CA LEU A 84 19.45 1.64 -11.39
C LEU A 84 20.58 2.07 -12.33
N GLU A 85 21.73 2.48 -11.79
CA GLU A 85 22.90 2.86 -12.60
C GLU A 85 23.40 1.70 -13.46
N TRP A 86 23.42 0.48 -12.93
CA TRP A 86 23.76 -0.73 -13.69
C TRP A 86 22.72 -1.07 -14.75
N ALA A 87 21.42 -0.93 -14.44
CA ALA A 87 20.34 -1.18 -15.39
C ALA A 87 20.49 -0.28 -16.62
N LEU A 88 20.73 1.02 -16.41
CA LEU A 88 20.91 1.99 -17.48
C LEU A 88 22.18 1.71 -18.32
N LYS A 89 23.27 1.25 -17.68
CA LYS A 89 24.48 0.83 -18.41
C LYS A 89 24.22 -0.39 -19.29
N HIS A 90 23.49 -1.39 -18.79
CA HIS A 90 23.14 -2.58 -19.57
C HIS A 90 22.16 -2.25 -20.70
N GLU A 91 21.22 -1.34 -20.47
CA GLU A 91 20.30 -0.82 -21.48
C GLU A 91 21.04 -0.09 -22.61
N ALA A 92 22.05 0.71 -22.27
CA ALA A 92 22.90 1.41 -23.26
C ALA A 92 23.73 0.48 -24.16
N VAL A 93 23.97 -0.77 -23.72
CA VAL A 93 24.68 -1.80 -24.50
C VAL A 93 23.69 -2.83 -25.07
N GLU A 94 22.40 -2.51 -25.10
CA GLU A 94 21.29 -3.36 -25.60
C GLU A 94 21.19 -4.74 -24.93
N ASN A 95 21.79 -4.92 -23.75
CA ASN A 95 21.68 -6.14 -22.97
C ASN A 95 20.39 -6.10 -22.14
N SER A 96 19.28 -6.38 -22.83
CA SER A 96 17.93 -6.31 -22.25
C SER A 96 17.73 -7.25 -21.06
N PHE A 97 18.37 -8.43 -21.05
CA PHE A 97 18.24 -9.39 -19.96
C PHE A 97 18.88 -8.86 -18.67
N ALA A 98 20.15 -8.45 -18.72
CA ALA A 98 20.85 -7.91 -17.57
C ALA A 98 20.24 -6.59 -17.08
N ALA A 99 19.80 -5.73 -18.01
CA ALA A 99 19.08 -4.51 -17.66
C ALA A 99 17.81 -4.81 -16.88
N HIS A 100 17.01 -5.80 -17.34
CA HIS A 100 15.77 -6.18 -16.67
C HIS A 100 15.99 -6.69 -15.24
N GLU A 101 17.00 -7.54 -15.01
CA GLU A 101 17.33 -8.01 -13.67
C GLU A 101 17.71 -6.87 -12.71
N CYS A 102 18.45 -5.88 -13.20
CA CYS A 102 18.82 -4.70 -12.43
C CYS A 102 17.60 -3.80 -12.16
N PHE A 103 16.73 -3.58 -13.16
CA PHE A 103 15.51 -2.79 -12.99
C PHE A 103 14.57 -3.36 -11.93
N GLN A 104 14.43 -4.70 -11.86
CA GLN A 104 13.62 -5.35 -10.83
C GLN A 104 14.12 -5.08 -9.40
N LYS A 105 15.42 -4.81 -9.22
CA LYS A 105 16.06 -4.54 -7.92
C LYS A 105 16.18 -3.05 -7.59
N ALA A 106 15.86 -2.18 -8.54
CA ALA A 106 15.94 -0.74 -8.42
C ALA A 106 14.65 0.01 -8.01
N PRO A 107 13.46 -0.59 -7.78
CA PRO A 107 12.26 0.20 -7.55
C PRO A 107 12.34 0.97 -6.23
N ASP A 108 12.20 2.29 -6.32
CA ASP A 108 12.09 3.21 -5.20
C ASP A 108 10.64 3.71 -5.11
N ILE A 109 9.96 3.37 -4.03
CA ILE A 109 8.57 3.77 -3.80
C ILE A 109 8.60 5.15 -3.15
N SER A 110 8.39 6.18 -3.96
CA SER A 110 8.36 7.56 -3.49
C SER A 110 7.04 7.89 -2.76
N PRO A 111 7.02 8.95 -1.94
CA PRO A 111 5.79 9.42 -1.31
C PRO A 111 4.69 9.80 -2.31
N SER A 112 5.04 10.22 -3.53
CA SER A 112 4.04 10.54 -4.57
C SER A 112 3.28 9.29 -5.04
N ILE A 113 3.97 8.16 -5.19
CA ILE A 113 3.34 6.87 -5.56
C ILE A 113 2.36 6.44 -4.47
N ALA A 114 2.76 6.53 -3.19
CA ALA A 114 1.86 6.24 -2.08
C ALA A 114 0.66 7.18 -2.05
N TRP A 115 0.87 8.47 -2.33
CA TRP A 115 -0.20 9.47 -2.33
C TRP A 115 -1.25 9.21 -3.42
N GLU A 116 -0.84 8.79 -4.63
CA GLU A 116 -1.76 8.42 -5.71
C GLU A 116 -2.69 7.28 -5.29
N LEU A 117 -2.15 6.23 -4.67
CA LEU A 117 -2.96 5.15 -4.13
C LEU A 117 -3.91 5.66 -3.02
N ILE A 118 -3.44 6.50 -2.11
CA ILE A 118 -4.28 7.10 -1.05
C ILE A 118 -5.46 7.87 -1.63
N GLN A 119 -5.28 8.61 -2.75
CA GLN A 119 -6.41 9.29 -3.40
C GLN A 119 -7.48 8.31 -3.88
N VAL A 120 -7.07 7.17 -4.44
CA VAL A 120 -8.00 6.12 -4.86
C VAL A 120 -8.69 5.49 -3.65
N LEU A 121 -7.97 5.19 -2.58
CA LEU A 121 -8.56 4.66 -1.34
C LEU A 121 -9.61 5.59 -0.75
N LYS A 122 -9.35 6.90 -0.73
CA LYS A 122 -10.33 7.91 -0.29
C LYS A 122 -11.59 7.91 -1.16
N LYS A 123 -11.42 7.86 -2.48
CA LYS A 123 -12.55 7.84 -3.42
C LYS A 123 -13.40 6.58 -3.23
N GLU A 124 -12.77 5.45 -2.96
CA GLU A 124 -13.40 4.15 -2.76
C GLU A 124 -13.86 3.91 -1.32
N ASN A 125 -13.71 4.90 -0.42
CA ASN A 125 -14.02 4.80 1.01
C ASN A 125 -13.34 3.58 1.68
N ILE A 126 -12.03 3.45 1.49
CA ILE A 126 -11.17 2.45 2.12
C ILE A 126 -10.33 3.12 3.20
N ASP A 127 -10.33 2.53 4.39
CA ASP A 127 -9.54 3.03 5.51
C ASP A 127 -8.04 2.84 5.28
N TYR A 128 -7.25 3.81 5.72
CA TYR A 128 -5.80 3.76 5.65
C TYR A 128 -5.15 4.48 6.83
N VAL A 129 -3.91 4.10 7.14
CA VAL A 129 -3.08 4.74 8.16
C VAL A 129 -1.69 5.04 7.59
N VAL A 130 -1.19 6.23 7.87
CA VAL A 130 0.21 6.59 7.58
C VAL A 130 0.95 6.63 8.91
N ALA A 131 1.89 5.71 9.10
CA ALA A 131 2.68 5.65 10.32
C ALA A 131 3.60 6.86 10.43
N PRO A 132 3.98 7.32 11.64
CA PRO A 132 4.97 8.38 11.79
C PRO A 132 6.33 8.02 11.18
N TYR A 133 6.72 6.74 11.27
CA TYR A 133 7.95 6.21 10.71
C TYR A 133 7.71 4.90 9.96
N GLU A 134 7.70 3.75 10.66
CA GLU A 134 7.50 2.45 10.03
C GLU A 134 6.09 1.89 10.28
N VAL A 135 5.46 1.46 9.20
CA VAL A 135 4.13 0.85 9.21
C VAL A 135 4.09 -0.41 10.07
N TYR A 136 5.19 -1.16 10.15
CA TYR A 136 5.24 -2.38 10.94
C TYR A 136 4.97 -2.13 12.43
N ALA A 137 5.48 -1.03 12.98
CA ALA A 137 5.23 -0.68 14.38
C ALA A 137 3.76 -0.28 14.59
N GLU A 138 3.16 0.42 13.62
CA GLU A 138 1.74 0.80 13.65
C GLU A 138 0.83 -0.44 13.56
N MET A 139 1.10 -1.35 12.63
CA MET A 139 0.35 -2.60 12.47
C MET A 139 0.45 -3.47 13.73
N ALA A 140 1.65 -3.53 14.34
CA ALA A 140 1.84 -4.22 15.61
C ALA A 140 1.02 -3.59 16.73
N PHE A 141 1.02 -2.26 16.83
CA PHE A 141 0.19 -1.55 17.79
C PHE A 141 -1.29 -1.88 17.60
N LEU A 142 -1.81 -1.86 16.38
CA LEU A 142 -3.21 -2.21 16.08
C LEU A 142 -3.53 -3.65 16.49
N SER A 143 -2.64 -4.61 16.18
CA SER A 143 -2.82 -6.02 16.51
C SER A 143 -2.80 -6.28 18.02
N ILE A 144 -1.81 -5.75 18.74
CA ILE A 144 -1.65 -5.92 20.20
C ILE A 144 -2.84 -5.33 20.96
N ASN A 145 -3.36 -4.19 20.50
CA ASN A 145 -4.51 -3.52 21.11
C ASN A 145 -5.86 -4.09 20.63
N LYS A 146 -5.87 -5.18 19.85
CA LYS A 146 -7.08 -5.83 19.33
C LYS A 146 -7.99 -4.87 18.53
N LEU A 147 -7.36 -3.94 17.81
CA LEU A 147 -8.05 -3.03 16.90
C LEU A 147 -8.22 -3.63 15.50
N VAL A 148 -7.48 -4.69 15.20
CA VAL A 148 -7.61 -5.51 13.98
C VAL A 148 -7.52 -6.98 14.35
N ASP A 149 -8.24 -7.83 13.62
CA ASP A 149 -8.23 -9.28 13.82
C ASP A 149 -6.96 -9.93 13.26
N ALA A 150 -6.47 -9.42 12.13
CA ALA A 150 -5.29 -9.99 11.46
C ALA A 150 -4.44 -8.92 10.77
N VAL A 151 -3.15 -9.22 10.63
CA VAL A 151 -2.20 -8.42 9.86
C VAL A 151 -1.70 -9.19 8.64
N ILE A 152 -1.88 -8.61 7.46
CA ILE A 152 -1.37 -9.15 6.20
C ILE A 152 -0.07 -8.43 5.82
N THR A 153 1.03 -9.17 5.79
CA THR A 153 2.34 -8.67 5.35
C THR A 153 3.18 -9.80 4.77
N GLU A 154 4.05 -9.49 3.81
CA GLU A 154 5.09 -10.40 3.32
C GLU A 154 6.31 -10.45 4.26
N GLY A 155 6.52 -9.38 5.04
CA GLY A 155 7.66 -9.26 5.94
C GLY A 155 7.50 -10.11 7.21
N SER A 156 8.58 -10.79 7.61
CA SER A 156 8.68 -11.47 8.91
C SER A 156 8.86 -10.51 10.08
N ASP A 157 9.03 -9.21 9.80
CA ASP A 157 9.39 -8.17 10.77
C ASP A 157 8.34 -7.98 11.88
N LEU A 158 7.13 -8.52 11.72
CA LEU A 158 6.08 -8.44 12.73
C LEU A 158 6.12 -9.54 13.80
N ILE A 159 6.88 -10.63 13.59
CA ILE A 159 6.98 -11.74 14.56
C ILE A 159 7.54 -11.26 15.91
N PRO A 160 8.61 -10.44 15.98
CA PRO A 160 9.16 -9.96 17.24
C PRO A 160 8.23 -9.02 18.02
N PHE A 161 7.24 -8.41 17.36
CA PHE A 161 6.32 -7.47 18.00
C PHE A 161 5.15 -8.18 18.71
N GLY A 162 5.09 -9.52 18.69
CA GLY A 162 3.98 -10.24 19.31
C GLY A 162 2.68 -10.10 18.54
N CYS A 163 2.73 -9.74 17.25
CA CYS A 163 1.56 -9.78 16.38
C CYS A 163 1.02 -11.20 16.37
N HIS A 164 -0.19 -11.36 16.89
CA HIS A 164 -0.92 -12.61 16.78
C HIS A 164 -1.24 -12.81 15.29
N ARG A 165 -0.56 -13.76 14.65
CA ARG A 165 -1.17 -14.44 13.51
C ARG A 165 -2.31 -15.24 14.10
N GLU A 166 -3.53 -15.06 13.61
CA GLU A 166 -4.64 -15.96 13.90
C GLU A 166 -4.14 -17.40 13.74
N SER A 167 -3.89 -18.04 14.88
CA SER A 167 -3.57 -19.46 15.00
C SER A 167 -4.73 -20.05 15.78
N ASN A 168 -5.83 -20.31 15.09
CA ASN A 168 -6.87 -21.24 15.51
C ASN A 168 -7.31 -22.02 14.27
N VAL A 169 -6.83 -23.26 14.15
CA VAL A 169 -7.56 -24.54 14.31
C VAL A 169 -8.41 -24.87 13.09
#